data_AF-A0A1W9X9W5-F1
#
_entry.id   AF-A0A1W9X9W5-F1
#
_cell.length_a   1.000
_cell.length_b   1.000
_cell.length_c   1.000
_cell.angle_alpha   90.00
_cell.angle_beta   90.00
_cell.angle_gamma   90.00
#
_symmetry.space_group_name_H-M   'P 1'
#
loop_
_entity.id
_entity.type
_entity.pdbx_description
1 polymer ?
#
loop_
_entity_poly.entity_id
_entity_poly.type
_entity_poly.pdbx_seq_one_letter_code
_entity_poly.pdbx_strand_id
1 'polypeptide(L)' 'MRYDHWQIQRVLLIVLVFFLSCTAVSAQTSPDAAAIVEKAFNYIRGDTSVSRTEMTIHRPDFERSMTIRV' A
#
# COMPACT_ATOMS: atom_id res chain seq x y z
N MET A 1 -34.15 -31.96 -18.52
CA MET A 1 -33.69 -30.68 -17.94
C MET A 1 -33.65 -29.64 -19.06
N ARG A 2 -34.72 -28.85 -19.20
CA ARG A 2 -34.82 -27.75 -20.17
C ARG A 2 -34.55 -26.48 -19.38
N TYR A 3 -33.31 -26.01 -19.40
CA TYR A 3 -32.99 -24.74 -18.78
C TYR A 3 -33.71 -23.64 -19.57
N ASP A 4 -34.53 -22.84 -18.88
CA ASP A 4 -35.17 -21.71 -19.51
C ASP A 4 -34.07 -20.74 -19.96
N HIS A 5 -34.12 -20.33 -21.23
CA HIS A 5 -33.14 -19.42 -21.84
C HIS A 5 -32.95 -18.13 -21.01
N TRP A 6 -34.00 -17.71 -20.28
CA TRP A 6 -33.96 -16.60 -19.33
C TRP A 6 -33.05 -16.87 -18.11
N GLN A 7 -33.01 -18.10 -17.59
CA GLN A 7 -32.11 -18.50 -16.51
C GLN A 7 -30.65 -18.54 -16.99
N ILE A 8 -30.41 -19.05 -18.21
CA ILE A 8 -29.08 -19.09 -18.83
C ILE A 8 -28.54 -17.66 -19.03
N GLN A 9 -29.39 -16.73 -19.48
CA GLN A 9 -29.03 -15.31 -19.65
C GLN A 9 -28.63 -14.64 -18.33
N ARG A 10 -29.33 -14.95 -17.23
CA ARG A 10 -29.01 -14.39 -15.90
C ARG A 10 -27.68 -14.93 -15.37
N VAL A 11 -27.41 -16.22 -15.54
CA VAL A 11 -26.12 -16.82 -15.15
C VAL A 11 -24.98 -16.25 -15.99
N LEU A 12 -25.17 -16.12 -17.30
CA LEU A 12 -24.18 -15.50 -18.19
C LEU A 12 -23.88 -14.06 -17.81
N LEU A 13 -24.90 -13.28 -17.44
CA LEU A 13 -24.73 -11.91 -16.95
C LEU A 13 -23.95 -11.88 -15.63
N ILE A 14 -24.24 -12.77 -14.69
CA ILE A 14 -23.51 -12.83 -13.41
C ILE A 14 -22.04 -13.18 -13.63
N VAL A 15 -21.76 -14.16 -14.51
CA VAL A 15 -20.38 -14.55 -14.86
C VAL A 15 -19.65 -13.40 -15.56
N LEU A 16 -20.31 -12.69 -16.48
CA LEU A 16 -19.74 -11.52 -17.16
C LEU A 16 -19.40 -10.40 -16.17
N VAL A 17 -20.31 -10.11 -15.24
CA VAL A 17 -20.09 -9.09 -14.19
C VAL A 17 -18.95 -9.51 -13.27
N PHE A 18 -18.88 -10.78 -12.88
CA PHE A 18 -17.76 -11.30 -12.07
C PHE A 18 -16.42 -11.18 -12.79
N PHE A 19 -16.37 -11.50 -14.09
CA PHE A 19 -15.17 -11.34 -14.92
C PHE A 19 -14.76 -9.88 -15.07
N LEU A 20 -15.70 -8.95 -15.26
CA LEU A 20 -15.41 -7.51 -15.29
C LEU A 20 -14.86 -7.01 -13.94
N SER A 21 -15.38 -7.53 -12.83
CA SER A 21 -14.98 -7.15 -11.48
C SER A 21 -13.53 -7.54 -11.14
N CYS A 22 -12.98 -8.55 -11.80
CA CYS A 22 -11.60 -9.01 -11.60
C CYS A 22 -10.56 -8.21 -12.40
N THR A 23 -10.98 -7.39 -13.38
CA THR A 23 -10.06 -6.61 -14.23
C THR A 23 -9.59 -5.29 -13.62
N ALA A 24 -10.11 -4.91 -12.45
CA ALA A 24 -9.73 -3.69 -11.74
C ALA A 24 -8.43 -3.81 -10.94
N VAL A 25 -7.51 -4.71 -11.33
CA VAL A 25 -6.11 -4.63 -10.88
C VAL A 25 -5.47 -3.47 -11.65
N SER A 26 -5.45 -2.32 -10.98
CA SER A 26 -4.62 -1.19 -11.33
C SER A 26 -3.21 -1.69 -11.67
N ALA A 27 -2.81 -1.50 -12.92
CA ALA A 27 -1.41 -1.62 -13.30
C ALA A 27 -0.65 -0.61 -12.44
N GLN A 28 -0.01 -1.09 -11.38
CA GLN A 28 0.89 -0.28 -10.59
C GLN A 28 2.08 0.05 -11.48
N THR A 29 1.94 1.12 -12.25
CA THR A 29 3.06 1.75 -12.93
C THR A 29 4.05 2.06 -11.82
N SER A 30 5.27 1.52 -11.93
CA SER A 30 6.33 1.81 -10.95
C SER A 30 6.33 3.32 -10.71
N PRO A 31 6.21 3.77 -9.46
CA PRO A 31 6.10 5.19 -9.19
C PRO A 31 7.31 5.89 -9.79
N ASP A 32 7.04 6.99 -10.51
CA ASP A 32 8.08 7.87 -11.02
C ASP A 32 8.98 8.33 -9.86
N ALA A 33 10.28 8.50 -10.12
CA ALA A 33 11.26 8.86 -9.10
C ALA A 33 10.85 10.15 -8.36
N ALA A 34 10.29 11.13 -9.08
CA ALA A 34 9.74 12.34 -8.49
C ALA A 34 8.59 12.05 -7.51
N ALA A 35 7.68 11.15 -7.90
CA ALA A 35 6.55 10.74 -7.06
C ALA A 35 6.99 9.98 -5.80
N ILE A 36 8.07 9.21 -5.85
CA ILE A 36 8.65 8.55 -4.67
C ILE A 36 9.18 9.59 -3.68
N VAL A 37 9.96 10.56 -4.17
CA VAL A 37 10.56 11.62 -3.34
C VAL A 37 9.47 12.48 -2.70
N GLU A 38 8.47 12.90 -3.48
CA GLU A 38 7.34 13.69 -3.00
C GLU A 38 6.56 12.96 -1.90
N LYS A 39 6.25 11.66 -2.10
CA LYS A 39 5.58 10.85 -1.08
C LYS A 39 6.42 10.70 0.19
N ALA A 40 7.72 10.46 0.07
CA ALA A 40 8.61 10.34 1.23
C ALA A 40 8.67 11.65 2.02
N PHE A 41 8.75 12.78 1.33
CA PHE A 41 8.77 14.09 1.96
C PHE A 41 7.45 14.41 2.68
N ASN A 42 6.31 14.13 2.03
CA ASN A 42 4.99 14.33 2.62
C ASN A 42 4.75 13.38 3.81
N TYR A 43 5.27 12.15 3.77
CA TYR A 43 5.18 11.18 4.87
C TYR A 43 5.87 11.67 6.13
N ILE A 44 7.07 12.25 6.00
CA ILE A 44 7.83 12.82 7.14
C ILE A 44 7.16 14.09 7.68
N ARG A 45 6.34 14.77 6.88
CA ARG A 45 5.73 16.06 7.20
C ARG A 45 4.32 15.95 7.84
N GLY A 46 3.77 14.74 7.97
CA GLY A 46 2.41 14.48 8.48
C GLY A 46 2.25 14.41 10.02
N ASP A 47 1.01 14.60 10.47
CA ASP A 47 0.58 15.00 11.81
C ASP A 47 1.00 14.10 12.99
N THR A 48 1.52 14.77 14.03
CA THR A 48 1.93 14.29 15.36
C THR A 48 3.10 13.29 15.39
N SER A 49 4.31 13.83 15.44
CA SER A 49 5.57 13.10 15.58
C SER A 49 5.81 12.58 17.00
N VAL A 50 4.97 11.67 17.51
CA VAL A 50 5.32 10.92 18.73
C VAL A 50 6.28 9.81 18.33
N SER A 51 7.55 9.95 18.68
CA SER A 51 8.57 8.95 18.35
C SER A 51 9.48 8.65 19.54
N ARG A 52 9.85 7.38 19.70
CA ARG A 52 10.89 6.95 20.63
C ARG A 52 12.00 6.27 19.84
N THR A 53 13.17 6.89 19.81
CA THR A 53 14.34 6.34 19.10
C THR A 53 15.42 5.96 20.10
N GLU A 54 15.91 4.74 20.03
CA GLU A 54 17.12 4.30 20.73
C GLU A 54 18.28 4.33 19.74
N MET A 55 19.30 5.13 20.04
CA MET A 55 20.47 5.31 19.19
C MET A 55 21.73 4.93 19.96
N THR A 56 22.52 4.02 19.41
CA THR A 56 23.83 3.63 19.95
C THR A 56 24.93 4.10 19.01
N ILE A 57 25.87 4.88 19.54
CA ILE A 57 27.04 5.35 18.82
C ILE A 57 28.19 4.43 19.17
N HIS A 58 28.68 3.66 18.18
CA HIS A 58 29.88 2.84 18.32
C HIS A 58 31.10 3.59 17.75
N ARG A 59 32.11 3.79 18.60
CA ARG A 59 33.42 4.31 18.24
C ARG A 59 34.48 3.38 18.85
N PRO A 60 35.69 3.28 18.26
CA PRO A 60 36.73 2.39 18.80
C PRO A 60 37.05 2.62 20.28
N ASP A 61 36.99 3.89 20.71
CA ASP A 61 37.39 4.30 22.06
C ASP A 61 36.22 4.47 23.02
N PHE A 62 34.97 4.46 22.53
CA PHE A 62 33.79 4.61 23.39
C PHE A 62 32.49 4.14 22.75
N GLU A 63 31.52 3.85 23.60
CA GLU A 63 30.13 3.59 23.21
C GLU A 63 29.19 4.49 24.01
N ARG A 64 28.13 4.99 23.35
CA ARG A 64 27.09 5.78 24.03
C ARG A 64 25.71 5.43 23.49
N SER A 65 24.76 5.21 24.41
CA SER A 65 23.35 5.03 24.09
C SER A 65 22.54 6.29 24.46
N MET A 66 21.58 6.63 23.60
CA MET A 66 20.70 7.79 23.74
C MET A 66 19.26 7.38 23.43
N THR A 67 18.31 7.86 24.21
CA THR A 67 16.88 7.77 23.90
C THR A 67 16.37 9.15 23.50
N ILE A 68 15.80 9.28 22.30
CA ILE A 68 15.11 10.48 21.83
C ILE A 68 13.62 10.26 21.97
N ARG A 69 12.91 11.25 22.53
CA ARG A 69 11.46 11.29 22.62
C ARG A 69 10.99 12.65 22.10
N VAL A 70 10.01 12.66 21.21
CA VAL A 70 9.35 13.86 20.66
C VAL A 70 7.85 13.70 20.85
#